data_AF-A0A9D9YI06-F1
#
_entry.id   AF-A0A9D9YI06-F1
#
_cell.length_a   1.000
_cell.length_b   1.000
_cell.length_c   1.000
_cell.angle_alpha   90.00
_cell.angle_beta   90.00
_cell.angle_gamma   90.00
#
_symmetry.space_group_name_H-M   'P 1'
#
loop_
_entity.id
_entity.type
_entity.pdbx_description
1 polymer ?
#
loop_
_entity_poly.entity_id
_entity_poly.type
_entity_poly.pdbx_seq_one_letter_code
_entity_poly.pdbx_strand_id
1 'polypeptide(L)'
;MVSKSKLYAQLDLLERDLRERIVPHLELAAAGENEFVFCVPDFNPYPERRSKTDPETEALVLSGRQILALREKLNEPSDGTIAERICRYCRKWSDGKDNRHVNGEALANAFLDEIACAKAR
;
A
#
# COMPACT_ATOMS: atom_id res chain seq x y z
N MET A 1 -11.27 -2.04 29.11
CA MET A 1 -10.10 -2.79 28.61
C MET A 1 -10.52 -3.48 27.32
N VAL A 2 -10.03 -3.05 26.16
CA VAL A 2 -10.28 -3.79 24.91
C VAL A 2 -9.45 -5.07 25.02
N SER A 3 -10.11 -6.23 25.00
CA SER A 3 -9.41 -7.52 25.05
C SER A 3 -8.44 -7.61 23.88
N LYS A 4 -7.16 -7.92 24.14
CA LYS A 4 -6.14 -8.06 23.10
C LYS A 4 -6.61 -8.95 21.93
N SER A 5 -7.40 -9.98 22.23
CA SER A 5 -8.01 -10.89 21.26
C SER A 5 -8.88 -10.19 20.21
N LYS A 6 -9.62 -9.13 20.60
CA LYS A 6 -10.45 -8.35 19.67
C LYS A 6 -9.60 -7.48 18.75
N LEU A 7 -8.49 -6.93 19.27
CA LEU A 7 -7.55 -6.14 18.48
C LEU A 7 -6.82 -7.03 17.46
N TYR A 8 -6.42 -8.24 17.84
CA TYR A 8 -5.84 -9.20 16.91
C TYR A 8 -6.84 -9.64 15.83
N ALA A 9 -8.09 -9.92 16.21
CA ALA A 9 -9.13 -10.26 15.23
C ALA A 9 -9.40 -9.11 14.24
N GLN A 10 -9.39 -7.86 14.73
CA GLN A 10 -9.55 -6.68 13.88
C GLN A 10 -8.33 -6.46 12.98
N LEU A 11 -7.12 -6.68 13.48
CA LEU A 11 -5.89 -6.62 12.70
C LEU A 11 -5.93 -7.63 11.55
N ASP A 12 -6.27 -8.87 11.83
CA ASP A 12 -6.33 -9.96 10.83
C ASP A 12 -7.37 -9.65 9.73
N LEU A 13 -8.55 -9.16 10.13
CA LEU A 13 -9.58 -8.72 9.19
C LEU A 13 -9.10 -7.57 8.29
N LEU A 14 -8.44 -6.57 8.86
CA LEU A 14 -7.93 -5.43 8.10
C LEU A 14 -6.79 -5.83 7.17
N GLU A 15 -5.86 -6.68 7.62
CA GLU A 15 -4.77 -7.20 6.78
C GLU A 15 -5.31 -8.04 5.61
N ARG A 16 -6.37 -8.82 5.86
CA ARG A 16 -7.03 -9.61 4.82
C ARG A 16 -7.76 -8.70 3.81
N ASP A 17 -8.56 -7.75 4.28
CA ASP A 17 -9.26 -6.80 3.40
C ASP A 17 -8.28 -5.98 2.56
N LEU A 18 -7.21 -5.47 3.18
CA LEU A 18 -6.14 -4.76 2.48
C LEU A 18 -5.54 -5.64 1.38
N ARG A 19 -5.24 -6.91 1.68
CA ARG A 19 -4.67 -7.85 0.71
C ARG A 19 -5.63 -8.16 -0.44
N GLU A 20 -6.90 -8.42 -0.13
CA GLU A 20 -7.92 -8.76 -1.14
C GLU A 20 -8.18 -7.58 -2.08
N ARG A 21 -8.04 -6.35 -1.62
CA ARG A 21 -8.22 -5.14 -2.44
C ARG A 21 -6.96 -4.68 -3.16
N ILE A 22 -5.78 -4.83 -2.55
CA ILE A 22 -4.53 -4.34 -3.16
C ILE A 22 -4.08 -5.20 -4.34
N VAL A 23 -4.31 -6.51 -4.30
CA VAL A 23 -3.89 -7.43 -5.37
C VAL A 23 -4.53 -7.08 -6.72
N PRO A 24 -5.87 -7.01 -6.86
CA PRO A 24 -6.49 -6.68 -8.14
C PRO A 24 -6.12 -5.26 -8.61
N HIS A 25 -5.96 -4.31 -7.68
CA HIS A 25 -5.55 -2.95 -8.02
C HIS A 25 -4.13 -2.88 -8.59
N LEU A 26 -3.20 -3.65 -8.00
CA LEU A 26 -1.84 -3.78 -8.53
C LEU A 26 -1.80 -4.54 -9.85
N GLU A 27 -2.66 -5.54 -10.06
CA GLU A 27 -2.76 -6.27 -11.33
C GLU A 27 -3.21 -5.34 -12.46
N LEU A 28 -4.19 -4.47 -12.22
CA LEU A 28 -4.63 -3.44 -13.17
C LEU A 28 -3.50 -2.46 -13.51
N ALA A 29 -2.74 -2.03 -12.50
CA ALA A 29 -1.59 -1.16 -12.72
C ALA A 29 -0.44 -1.85 -13.47
N ALA A 30 -0.20 -3.13 -13.18
CA ALA A 30 0.77 -3.98 -13.87
C ALA A 30 0.35 -4.30 -15.32
N ALA A 31 -0.94 -4.20 -15.65
CA ALA A 31 -1.45 -4.27 -17.01
C ALA A 31 -1.33 -2.92 -17.77
N GLY A 32 -0.84 -1.86 -17.10
CA GLY A 32 -0.72 -0.53 -17.68
C GLY A 32 -2.02 0.28 -17.68
N GLU A 33 -3.10 -0.23 -17.06
CA GLU A 33 -4.38 0.47 -16.98
C GLU A 33 -4.38 1.60 -15.94
N ASN A 34 -3.41 1.59 -15.00
CA ASN A 34 -3.28 2.61 -13.97
C ASN A 34 -1.83 3.03 -13.70
N GLU A 35 -1.32 3.97 -14.51
CA GLU A 35 0.02 4.54 -14.33
C GLU A 35 0.17 5.37 -13.03
N PHE A 36 -0.96 5.84 -12.48
CA PHE A 36 -1.04 6.67 -11.28
C PHE A 36 -1.43 5.87 -10.03
N VAL A 37 -1.34 4.53 -10.07
CA VAL A 37 -1.75 3.66 -8.96
C VAL A 37 -1.10 4.05 -7.64
N PHE A 38 0.14 4.56 -7.63
CA PHE A 38 0.85 4.96 -6.40
C PHE A 38 0.76 6.46 -6.09
N CYS A 39 -0.06 7.21 -6.83
CA CYS A 39 -0.25 8.64 -6.65
C CYS A 39 -1.25 8.91 -5.51
N VAL A 40 -0.74 9.12 -4.30
CA VAL A 40 -1.55 9.38 -3.10
C VAL A 40 -1.31 10.81 -2.60
N PRO A 41 -2.34 11.58 -2.23
CA PRO A 41 -2.19 12.98 -1.84
C PRO A 41 -1.25 13.16 -0.64
N ASP A 42 -1.28 12.21 0.30
CA ASP A 42 -0.44 12.18 1.50
C ASP A 42 1.06 12.12 1.21
N PHE A 43 1.44 11.51 0.09
CA PHE A 43 2.83 11.33 -0.32
C PHE A 43 3.19 12.19 -1.54
N ASN A 44 2.28 13.01 -2.04
CA ASN A 44 2.50 13.80 -3.24
C ASN A 44 3.16 15.15 -2.90
N PRO A 45 4.44 15.37 -3.25
CA PRO A 45 5.10 16.65 -3.01
C PRO A 45 4.68 17.72 -4.04
N TYR A 46 3.93 17.36 -5.09
CA TYR A 46 3.54 18.27 -6.18
C TYR A 46 2.07 18.71 -6.05
N PRO A 47 1.81 19.98 -5.65
CA PRO A 47 0.44 20.49 -5.50
C PRO A 47 -0.36 20.46 -6.81
N GLU A 48 0.31 20.51 -7.97
CA GLU A 48 -0.31 20.48 -9.31
C GLU A 48 -0.90 19.11 -9.69
N ARG A 49 -0.46 18.03 -9.01
CA ARG A 49 -0.94 16.65 -9.26
C ARG A 49 -1.94 16.16 -8.21
N ARG A 50 -2.37 17.04 -7.28
CA ARG A 50 -3.41 16.70 -6.28
C ARG A 50 -4.72 16.23 -6.88
N SER A 51 -5.03 16.64 -8.11
CA SER A 51 -6.26 16.23 -8.80
C SER A 51 -6.15 14.90 -9.55
N LYS A 52 -4.94 14.32 -9.66
CA LYS A 52 -4.67 13.03 -10.33
C LYS A 52 -4.28 11.94 -9.34
N THR A 53 -4.90 11.95 -8.17
CA THR A 53 -4.68 10.94 -7.14
C THR A 53 -5.58 9.74 -7.37
N ASP A 54 -5.08 8.57 -7.02
CA ASP A 54 -5.86 7.34 -7.09
C ASP A 54 -6.63 7.14 -5.76
N PRO A 55 -7.97 7.26 -5.76
CA PRO A 55 -8.76 7.19 -4.54
C PRO A 55 -8.76 5.78 -3.93
N GLU A 56 -8.54 4.74 -4.74
CA GLU A 56 -8.48 3.37 -4.27
C GLU A 56 -7.18 3.13 -3.50
N THR A 57 -6.04 3.59 -4.02
CA THR A 57 -4.76 3.54 -3.31
C THR A 57 -4.74 4.43 -2.08
N GLU A 58 -5.38 5.59 -2.10
CA GLU A 58 -5.55 6.40 -0.91
C GLU A 58 -6.27 5.62 0.20
N ALA A 59 -7.38 4.97 -0.13
CA ALA A 59 -8.10 4.13 0.81
C ALA A 59 -7.24 2.95 1.32
N LEU A 60 -6.46 2.31 0.43
CA LEU A 60 -5.55 1.23 0.79
C LEU A 60 -4.41 1.71 1.72
N VAL A 61 -3.83 2.89 1.46
CA VAL A 61 -2.80 3.50 2.31
C VAL A 61 -3.37 3.86 3.68
N LEU A 62 -4.59 4.42 3.73
CA LEU A 62 -5.26 4.71 4.99
C LEU A 62 -5.51 3.43 5.80
N SER A 63 -6.02 2.37 5.17
CA SER A 63 -6.15 1.04 5.79
C SER A 63 -4.80 0.51 6.27
N GLY A 64 -3.75 0.65 5.47
CA GLY A 64 -2.38 0.29 5.84
C GLY A 64 -1.90 1.02 7.10
N ARG A 65 -2.09 2.33 7.18
CA ARG A 65 -1.75 3.13 8.37
C ARG A 65 -2.54 2.69 9.61
N GLN A 66 -3.80 2.32 9.46
CA GLN A 66 -4.60 1.78 10.56
C GLN A 66 -4.03 0.44 11.06
N ILE A 67 -3.63 -0.45 10.16
CA ILE A 67 -2.95 -1.72 10.49
C ILE A 67 -1.66 -1.45 11.24
N LEU A 68 -0.79 -0.55 10.75
CA LEU A 68 0.46 -0.19 11.42
C LEU A 68 0.22 0.34 12.83
N ALA A 69 -0.74 1.24 13.01
CA ALA A 69 -1.10 1.79 14.32
C ALA A 69 -1.68 0.71 15.26
N LEU A 70 -2.42 -0.27 14.72
CA LEU A 70 -2.91 -1.42 15.49
C LEU A 70 -1.77 -2.35 15.91
N ARG A 71 -0.80 -2.62 15.02
CA ARG A 71 0.40 -3.43 15.35
C ARG A 71 1.26 -2.75 16.39
N GLU A 72 1.48 -1.45 16.29
CA GLU A 72 2.20 -0.67 17.30
C GLU A 72 1.52 -0.77 18.67
N LYS A 73 0.20 -0.64 18.73
CA LYS A 73 -0.59 -0.84 19.97
C LYS A 73 -0.49 -2.27 20.53
N LEU A 74 -0.28 -3.25 19.66
CA LEU A 74 -0.10 -4.66 20.02
C LEU A 74 1.38 -5.00 20.32
N ASN A 75 2.30 -4.05 20.09
CA ASN A 75 3.75 -4.20 20.19
C ASN A 75 4.30 -5.28 19.23
N GLU A 76 3.64 -5.43 18.08
CA GLU A 76 3.99 -6.35 17.00
C GLU A 76 4.86 -5.64 15.94
N PRO A 77 5.89 -6.30 15.38
CA PRO A 77 6.70 -5.72 14.32
C PRO A 77 5.82 -5.51 13.08
N SER A 78 5.92 -4.34 12.46
CA SER A 78 5.24 -4.04 11.19
C SER A 78 6.12 -4.24 9.96
N ASP A 79 7.39 -4.60 10.18
CA ASP A 79 8.42 -4.72 9.15
C ASP A 79 8.06 -5.81 8.15
N GLY A 80 8.06 -5.46 6.86
CA GLY A 80 7.74 -6.40 5.79
C GLY A 80 6.25 -6.70 5.59
N THR A 81 5.34 -6.03 6.31
CA THR A 81 3.88 -6.16 6.11
C THR A 81 3.42 -5.50 4.81
N ILE A 82 2.28 -5.93 4.28
CA ILE A 82 1.66 -5.32 3.08
C ILE A 82 1.38 -3.83 3.33
N ALA A 83 0.96 -3.48 4.55
CA ALA A 83 0.69 -2.11 4.99
C ALA A 83 1.93 -1.20 4.97
N GLU A 84 3.10 -1.71 5.35
CA GLU A 84 4.35 -0.97 5.24
C GLU A 84 4.80 -0.88 3.78
N ARG A 85 4.73 -2.00 3.04
CA ARG A 85 5.15 -2.07 1.64
C ARG A 85 4.38 -1.07 0.77
N ILE A 86 3.05 -0.98 0.90
CA ILE A 86 2.27 -0.01 0.11
C ILE A 86 2.74 1.43 0.38
N CYS A 87 3.00 1.81 1.63
CA CYS A 87 3.52 3.14 1.97
C CYS A 87 4.92 3.37 1.38
N ARG A 88 5.78 2.34 1.39
CA ARG A 88 7.11 2.39 0.80
C ARG A 88 7.07 2.56 -0.71
N TYR A 89 6.20 1.81 -1.41
CA TYR A 89 6.02 1.90 -2.86
C TYR A 89 5.43 3.25 -3.26
N CYS A 90 4.45 3.79 -2.52
CA CYS A 90 3.94 5.15 -2.71
C CYS A 90 5.05 6.20 -2.56
N ARG A 91 5.89 6.07 -1.53
CA ARG A 91 7.03 6.98 -1.33
C ARG A 91 8.05 6.87 -2.45
N LYS A 92 8.37 5.66 -2.91
CA LYS A 92 9.30 5.41 -4.02
C LYS A 92 8.78 5.99 -5.34
N TRP A 93 7.46 5.94 -5.55
CA TRP A 93 6.84 6.58 -6.70
C TRP A 93 6.99 8.11 -6.65
N SER A 94 6.75 8.71 -5.47
CA SER A 94 6.89 10.16 -5.25
C SER A 94 8.33 10.69 -5.23
N ASP A 95 9.30 9.86 -4.81
CA ASP A 95 10.73 10.24 -4.70
C ASP A 95 11.46 10.25 -6.06
N GLY A 96 10.81 9.74 -7.11
CA GLY A 96 11.30 9.83 -8.48
C GLY A 96 11.39 11.28 -8.96
N LYS A 97 12.49 11.97 -8.60
CA LYS A 97 12.82 13.34 -9.02
C LYS A 97 12.86 13.52 -10.54
N ASP A 98 13.02 12.44 -11.30
CA ASP A 98 12.95 12.42 -12.76
C ASP A 98 11.59 11.89 -13.21
N ASN A 99 10.65 12.82 -13.27
CA ASN A 99 9.21 12.67 -13.50
C ASN A 99 8.80 12.12 -14.88
N ARG A 100 9.68 11.40 -15.59
CA ARG A 100 9.47 10.84 -16.94
C ARG A 100 9.46 9.31 -17.01
N HIS A 101 9.94 8.59 -15.98
CA HIS A 101 10.14 7.14 -16.08
C HIS A 101 9.81 6.32 -14.82
N VAL A 102 9.08 6.87 -13.85
CA VAL A 102 8.55 6.03 -12.77
C VAL A 102 7.38 5.22 -13.32
N ASN A 103 7.68 4.06 -13.90
CA ASN A 103 6.68 3.14 -14.40
C ASN A 103 5.90 2.57 -13.21
N GLY A 104 4.68 3.07 -13.00
CA GLY A 104 3.73 2.51 -12.02
C GLY A 104 3.55 1.01 -12.23
N GLU A 105 3.56 0.57 -13.49
CA GLU A 105 3.56 -0.84 -13.90
C GLU A 105 4.73 -1.65 -13.32
N ALA A 106 5.96 -1.13 -13.42
CA ALA A 106 7.14 -1.83 -12.93
C ALA A 106 7.15 -1.92 -11.39
N LEU A 107 6.66 -0.88 -10.72
CA LEU A 107 6.49 -0.89 -9.27
C LEU A 107 5.37 -1.85 -8.84
N ALA A 108 4.27 -1.92 -9.59
CA ALA A 108 3.17 -2.83 -9.32
C ALA A 108 3.59 -4.29 -9.51
N ASN A 109 4.30 -4.60 -10.58
CA ASN A 109 4.89 -5.93 -10.80
C ASN A 109 5.86 -6.31 -9.69
N ALA A 110 6.77 -5.41 -9.30
CA ALA A 110 7.69 -5.67 -8.19
C ALA A 110 6.95 -5.92 -6.87
N PHE A 111 5.85 -5.20 -6.62
CA PHE A 111 5.05 -5.39 -5.42
C PHE A 111 4.25 -6.70 -5.46
N LEU A 112 3.66 -7.07 -6.59
CA LEU A 112 2.99 -8.36 -6.77
C LEU A 112 3.94 -9.54 -6.59
N ASP A 113 5.14 -9.46 -7.16
CA ASP A 113 6.19 -10.49 -7.00
C ASP A 113 6.58 -10.64 -5.52
N GLU A 114 6.72 -9.51 -4.82
CA GLU A 114 6.99 -9.47 -3.39
C GLU A 114 5.86 -10.10 -2.53
N ILE A 115 4.59 -9.90 -2.91
CA ILE A 115 3.42 -10.50 -2.25
C ILE A 115 3.34 -12.02 -2.56
N ALA A 116 3.65 -12.41 -3.79
CA ALA A 116 3.65 -13.80 -4.24
C ALA A 116 4.81 -14.59 -3.58
N CYS A 117 6.01 -14.02 -3.53
CA CYS A 117 7.19 -14.60 -2.89
C CYS A 117 6.99 -14.74 -1.37
N ALA A 118 6.33 -13.77 -0.72
CA ALA A 118 5.94 -13.88 0.68
C ALA A 118 4.91 -14.99 0.97
N LYS A 119 4.21 -15.51 -0.05
CA LYS A 119 3.28 -16.65 0.06
C LYS A 119 3.98 -18.01 -0.06
N ALA A 120 5.21 -18.05 -0.57
CA ALA A 120 5.96 -19.28 -0.86
C ALA A 120 6.93 -19.69 0.26
N ARG A 121 7.00 -18.92 1.35
CA ARG A 121 7.74 -19.24 2.58
C ARG A 121 6.78 -19.59 3.70
#